data_AF-A0A7R9KXF0-F1
#
_entry.id   AF-A0A7R9KXF0-F1
#
_cell.length_a   1.000
_cell.length_b   1.000
_cell.length_c   1.000
_cell.angle_alpha   90.00
_cell.angle_beta   90.00
_cell.angle_gamma   90.00
#
_symmetry.space_group_name_H-M   'P 1'
#
loop_
_entity.id
_entity.type
_entity.pdbx_description
1 polymer ?
#
loop_
_entity_poly.entity_id
_entity_poly.type
_entity_poly.pdbx_seq_one_letter_code
_entity_poly.pdbx_strand_id
1 'polypeptide(L)'
;MKLIKMYAWEQPFARAIGRARSQEMNEIKNLLHIKAMIYILLGCQVSAEPIFITIMIFNNLSYTYLGIIPITFGYLAEVWVSCKRFQELTEPTIKQISMNAKSGDLVVVIGPVGAGKTTFLMSLLNELSITGGSVATNGSIGYVSQESWVFNARFRFPSLQRQHYCRRKRSPFEMFGKQYNEKRFREVIAVCALDKDLDSLPFRDNTIVGERGVLLSGGQKARVALARALYSDEDIYLLDDPLSAVDTEVANHIFEKCVCDYLRSKTVVLITHQIQFIQKATKILVLNKDGVSLGFGSYEELLEVDIDFMSLTKPEVKEQFIPEDYSAKGSVNMRVYWYYMRAGAGPLLLLAIILSAIVSQTITSYSDIYVSQWTKNETNINATEGYIASQMNGIIIYSSIIILIFVTLVVRCLTFFRFAVNASTNLHNTIFSRLMTAPIAFFDINPIGIFVNTFQ
;
A
#
# COMPACT_ATOMS: atom_id res chain seq x y z
N MET A 1 2.22 -2.03 16.87
CA MET A 1 1.20 -2.70 17.72
C MET A 1 1.77 -3.71 18.70
N LYS A 2 2.53 -4.73 18.24
CA LYS A 2 3.16 -5.76 19.10
C LYS A 2 3.99 -5.13 20.24
N LEU A 3 4.81 -4.12 19.96
CA LEU A 3 5.56 -3.36 20.98
C LEU A 3 4.67 -2.58 21.97
N ILE A 4 3.63 -1.89 21.50
CA ILE A 4 2.74 -1.09 22.36
C ILE A 4 1.97 -1.98 23.35
N LYS A 5 1.51 -3.16 22.90
CA LYS A 5 0.88 -4.15 23.78
C LYS A 5 1.90 -4.80 24.73
N MET A 6 3.10 -5.11 24.25
CA MET A 6 4.18 -5.69 25.06
C MET A 6 4.60 -4.76 26.21
N TYR A 7 4.55 -3.45 26.00
CA TYR A 7 4.88 -2.44 27.02
C TYR A 7 3.65 -1.79 27.70
N ALA A 8 2.43 -2.29 27.45
CA ALA A 8 1.17 -1.73 27.97
C ALA A 8 1.00 -0.21 27.76
N TRP A 9 1.56 0.34 26.67
CA TRP A 9 1.52 1.77 26.34
C TRP A 9 0.23 2.20 25.64
N GLU A 10 -0.80 1.36 25.68
CA GLU A 10 -2.08 1.56 25.00
C GLU A 10 -2.77 2.85 25.46
N GLN A 11 -2.79 3.08 26.77
CA GLN A 11 -3.37 4.26 27.41
C GLN A 11 -2.64 5.58 27.10
N PRO A 12 -1.29 5.68 27.23
CA PRO A 12 -0.57 6.90 26.88
C PRO A 12 -0.59 7.19 25.37
N PHE A 13 -0.50 6.15 24.52
CA PHE A 13 -0.55 6.31 23.07
C PHE A 13 -1.94 6.73 22.58
N ALA A 14 -3.01 6.15 23.12
CA ALA A 14 -4.39 6.58 22.84
C ALA A 14 -4.64 8.03 23.28
N ARG A 15 -4.06 8.46 24.40
CA ARG A 15 -4.14 9.86 24.85
C ARG A 15 -3.38 10.82 23.92
N ALA A 16 -2.24 10.42 23.37
CA ALA A 16 -1.49 11.23 22.42
C ALA A 16 -2.27 11.44 21.12
N ILE A 17 -2.83 10.37 20.55
CA ILE A 17 -3.66 10.45 19.33
C ILE A 17 -4.94 11.24 19.60
N GLY A 18 -5.58 11.04 20.76
CA GLY A 18 -6.75 11.81 21.18
C GLY A 18 -6.49 13.32 21.23
N ARG A 19 -5.30 13.73 21.72
CA ARG A 19 -4.88 15.14 21.73
C ARG A 19 -4.63 15.68 20.32
N ALA A 20 -3.90 14.95 19.48
CA ALA A 20 -3.64 15.37 18.09
C ALA A 20 -4.96 15.55 17.31
N ARG A 21 -5.90 14.61 17.45
CA ARG A 21 -7.22 14.70 16.81
C ARG A 21 -8.07 15.84 17.34
N SER A 22 -7.95 16.17 18.62
CA SER A 22 -8.65 17.33 19.19
C SER A 22 -8.12 18.67 18.62
N GLN A 23 -6.82 18.75 18.31
CA GLN A 23 -6.21 19.92 17.67
C GLN A 23 -6.66 20.04 16.22
N GLU A 24 -6.58 18.97 15.44
CA GLU A 24 -7.03 18.94 14.04
C GLU A 24 -8.52 19.29 13.91
N MET A 25 -9.36 18.72 14.77
CA MET A 25 -10.80 18.96 14.74
C MET A 25 -11.18 20.38 15.23
N ASN A 26 -10.30 21.05 15.99
CA ASN A 26 -10.45 22.46 16.33
C ASN A 26 -10.01 23.38 15.19
N GLU A 27 -8.97 23.03 14.42
CA GLU A 27 -8.59 23.76 13.21
C GLU A 27 -9.68 23.67 12.13
N ILE A 28 -10.28 22.49 11.92
CA ILE A 28 -11.40 22.31 10.99
C ILE A 28 -12.62 23.14 11.41
N LYS A 29 -12.92 23.22 12.72
CA LYS A 29 -14.00 24.09 13.24
C LYS A 29 -13.71 25.57 13.00
N ASN A 30 -12.46 26.02 13.20
CA ASN A 30 -12.06 27.41 12.98
C ASN A 30 -12.13 27.79 11.49
N LEU A 31 -11.70 26.90 10.60
CA LEU A 31 -11.77 27.10 9.15
C LEU A 31 -13.23 27.19 8.64
N LEU A 32 -14.15 26.46 9.28
CA LEU A 32 -15.59 26.51 8.99
C LEU A 32 -16.26 27.79 9.49
N HIS A 33 -15.88 28.27 10.68
CA HIS A 33 -16.37 29.54 11.22
C HIS A 33 -15.93 30.73 10.36
N ILE A 34 -14.70 30.71 9.83
CA ILE A 34 -14.20 31.71 8.87
C ILE A 34 -15.00 31.67 7.55
N LYS A 35 -15.30 30.47 7.02
CA LYS A 35 -16.17 30.31 5.84
C LYS A 35 -17.60 30.79 6.06
N ALA A 36 -18.15 30.64 7.27
CA ALA A 36 -19.47 31.15 7.64
C ALA A 36 -19.48 32.69 7.81
N MET A 37 -18.37 33.28 8.30
CA MET A 37 -18.24 34.72 8.52
C MET A 37 -18.08 35.51 7.21
N ILE A 38 -17.39 34.94 6.21
CA ILE A 38 -17.27 35.50 4.85
C ILE A 38 -18.64 35.60 4.15
N TYR A 39 -19.56 34.67 4.45
CA TYR A 39 -20.93 34.70 3.93
C TYR A 39 -21.81 35.79 4.54
N ILE A 40 -21.45 36.28 5.74
CA ILE A 40 -22.21 37.31 6.48
C ILE A 40 -21.77 38.72 6.08
N LEU A 41 -20.52 38.89 5.60
CA LEU A 41 -19.93 40.19 5.25
C LEU A 41 -20.32 40.74 3.86
N LEU A 42 -20.93 39.92 3.01
CA LEU A 42 -21.35 40.29 1.64
C LEU A 42 -22.83 40.71 1.54
N GLY A 43 -23.46 41.04 2.67
CA GLY A 43 -24.79 41.65 2.70
C GLY A 43 -24.74 43.13 2.34
N CYS A 44 -24.98 43.48 1.07
CA CYS A 44 -25.29 44.84 0.66
C CYS A 44 -26.69 44.90 0.05
N GLN A 45 -27.51 45.85 0.54
CA GLN A 45 -28.83 46.21 0.00
C GLN A 45 -28.69 46.75 -1.43
N VAL A 46 -29.75 46.66 -2.28
CA VAL A 46 -30.18 47.62 -3.34
C VAL A 46 -31.25 46.98 -4.28
N SER A 47 -32.01 47.83 -5.02
CA SER A 47 -33.35 47.66 -5.67
C SER A 47 -33.44 46.94 -7.03
N ALA A 48 -34.69 46.64 -7.46
CA ALA A 48 -35.17 45.42 -8.14
C ALA A 48 -34.84 45.10 -9.62
N GLU A 49 -34.27 45.97 -10.47
CA GLU A 49 -34.02 45.63 -11.89
C GLU A 49 -32.57 45.19 -12.22
N PRO A 50 -31.51 45.83 -11.70
CA PRO A 50 -30.12 45.37 -11.88
C PRO A 50 -29.75 44.13 -11.05
N ILE A 51 -30.63 43.68 -10.15
CA ILE A 51 -30.38 42.60 -9.18
C ILE A 51 -30.16 41.26 -9.87
N PHE A 52 -30.97 40.92 -10.88
CA PHE A 52 -30.90 39.58 -11.44
C PHE A 52 -29.56 39.36 -12.16
N ILE A 53 -29.08 40.35 -12.92
CA ILE A 53 -27.79 40.29 -13.61
C ILE A 53 -26.63 40.35 -12.61
N THR A 54 -26.71 41.23 -11.61
CA THR A 54 -25.63 41.38 -10.61
C THR A 54 -25.53 40.17 -9.69
N ILE A 55 -26.66 39.61 -9.24
CA ILE A 55 -26.70 38.33 -8.49
C ILE A 55 -26.25 37.17 -9.37
N MET A 56 -26.65 37.10 -10.65
CA MET A 56 -26.22 36.03 -11.53
C MET A 56 -24.71 36.09 -11.81
N ILE A 57 -24.16 37.29 -12.05
CA ILE A 57 -22.70 37.49 -12.22
C ILE A 57 -21.99 37.17 -10.90
N PHE A 58 -22.48 37.66 -9.76
CA PHE A 58 -21.88 37.41 -8.45
C PHE A 58 -21.93 35.93 -8.05
N ASN A 59 -23.01 35.22 -8.36
CA ASN A 59 -23.14 33.78 -8.12
C ASN A 59 -22.19 32.98 -9.03
N ASN A 60 -22.04 33.35 -10.31
CA ASN A 60 -21.06 32.72 -11.20
C ASN A 60 -19.62 33.00 -10.76
N LEU A 61 -19.33 34.24 -10.35
CA LEU A 61 -18.02 34.64 -9.85
C LEU A 61 -17.72 33.89 -8.55
N SER A 62 -18.66 33.86 -7.61
CA SER A 62 -18.53 33.15 -6.34
C SER A 62 -18.37 31.64 -6.54
N TYR A 63 -19.10 31.01 -7.45
CA TYR A 63 -18.90 29.59 -7.80
C TYR A 63 -17.50 29.32 -8.38
N THR A 64 -16.99 30.24 -9.21
CA THR A 64 -15.65 30.14 -9.79
C THR A 64 -14.55 30.33 -8.73
N TYR A 65 -14.64 31.37 -7.91
CA TYR A 65 -13.61 31.73 -6.93
C TYR A 65 -13.62 30.85 -5.67
N LEU A 66 -14.79 30.46 -5.17
CA LEU A 66 -14.91 29.67 -3.93
C LEU A 66 -14.97 28.17 -4.20
N GLY A 67 -15.42 27.76 -5.40
CA GLY A 67 -15.52 26.35 -5.79
C GLY A 67 -14.30 25.88 -6.56
N ILE A 68 -14.08 26.44 -7.75
CA ILE A 68 -13.14 25.89 -8.73
C ILE A 68 -11.68 26.18 -8.34
N ILE A 69 -11.37 27.41 -7.95
CA ILE A 69 -9.98 27.84 -7.67
C ILE A 69 -9.31 27.03 -6.52
N PRO A 70 -9.94 26.82 -5.35
CA PRO A 70 -9.32 26.03 -4.28
C PRO A 70 -9.07 24.57 -4.68
N ILE A 71 -9.97 24.00 -5.50
CA ILE A 71 -9.85 22.63 -6.00
C ILE A 71 -8.67 22.52 -6.98
N THR A 72 -8.52 23.47 -7.90
CA THR A 72 -7.38 23.47 -8.84
C THR A 72 -6.05 23.68 -8.13
N PHE A 73 -5.97 24.52 -7.10
CA PHE A 73 -4.76 24.62 -6.27
C PHE A 73 -4.44 23.32 -5.53
N GLY A 74 -5.45 22.59 -5.04
CA GLY A 74 -5.29 21.25 -4.46
C GLY A 74 -4.67 20.27 -5.46
N TYR A 75 -5.22 20.18 -6.66
CA TYR A 75 -4.66 19.31 -7.72
C TYR A 75 -3.25 19.71 -8.13
N LEU A 76 -2.94 21.01 -8.23
CA LEU A 76 -1.59 21.48 -8.54
C LEU A 76 -0.58 21.10 -7.45
N ALA A 77 -0.97 21.16 -6.17
CA ALA A 77 -0.13 20.72 -5.06
C ALA A 77 0.13 19.21 -5.11
N GLU A 78 -0.89 18.39 -5.40
CA GLU A 78 -0.73 16.93 -5.58
C GLU A 78 0.18 16.59 -6.75
N VAL A 79 0.04 17.29 -7.88
CA VAL A 79 0.94 17.14 -9.04
C VAL A 79 2.36 17.53 -8.66
N TRP A 80 2.55 18.63 -7.93
CA TRP A 80 3.89 19.07 -7.50
C TRP A 80 4.57 18.05 -6.59
N VAL A 81 3.85 17.51 -5.60
CA VAL A 81 4.36 16.45 -4.72
C VAL A 81 4.68 15.19 -5.52
N SER A 82 3.84 14.83 -6.48
CA SER A 82 4.07 13.67 -7.36
C SER A 82 5.32 13.86 -8.22
N CYS A 83 5.52 15.03 -8.83
CA CYS A 83 6.72 15.36 -9.58
C CYS A 83 7.98 15.33 -8.72
N LYS A 84 7.90 15.80 -7.46
CA LYS A 84 9.02 15.73 -6.52
C LYS A 84 9.42 14.28 -6.20
N ARG A 85 8.45 13.38 -6.02
CA ARG A 85 8.70 11.94 -5.82
C ARG A 85 9.40 11.30 -7.02
N PHE A 86 9.07 11.72 -8.25
CA PHE A 86 9.78 11.25 -9.45
C PHE A 86 11.24 11.71 -9.52
N GLN A 87 11.59 12.87 -8.95
CA GLN A 87 12.98 13.34 -8.90
C GLN A 87 13.85 12.56 -7.88
N GLU A 88 13.27 12.12 -6.76
CA GLU A 88 14.00 11.33 -5.73
C GLU A 88 14.41 9.93 -6.24
N LEU A 89 13.78 9.40 -7.29
CA LEU A 89 14.15 8.12 -7.92
C LEU A 89 15.46 8.14 -8.71
N THR A 90 16.14 9.29 -8.82
CA THR A 90 17.35 9.45 -9.66
C THR A 90 18.67 9.21 -8.93
N GLU A 91 18.67 9.05 -7.61
CA GLU A 91 19.91 8.74 -6.89
C GLU A 91 20.28 7.26 -7.02
N PRO A 92 21.48 6.94 -7.52
CA PRO A 92 21.92 5.54 -7.64
C PRO A 92 22.12 4.92 -6.26
N THR A 93 21.41 3.83 -5.98
CA THR A 93 21.51 3.06 -4.72
C THR A 93 22.89 2.44 -4.52
N ILE A 94 23.61 2.12 -5.61
CA ILE A 94 24.94 1.52 -5.60
C ILE A 94 25.91 2.45 -6.30
N LYS A 95 27.10 2.65 -5.71
CA LYS A 95 28.10 3.59 -6.20
C LYS A 95 29.46 2.92 -6.33
N GLN A 96 29.99 2.88 -7.56
CA GLN A 96 31.38 2.52 -7.91
C GLN A 96 31.88 1.18 -7.33
N ILE A 97 31.10 0.11 -7.49
CA ILE A 97 31.56 -1.25 -7.11
C ILE A 97 32.50 -1.79 -8.20
N SER A 98 33.66 -2.32 -7.78
CA SER A 98 34.59 -3.06 -8.65
C SER A 98 34.86 -4.43 -8.04
N MET A 99 34.54 -5.50 -8.79
CA MET A 99 34.84 -6.87 -8.35
C MET A 99 35.07 -7.81 -9.54
N ASN A 100 35.69 -8.95 -9.27
CA ASN A 100 35.90 -10.01 -10.26
C ASN A 100 35.77 -11.39 -9.61
N ALA A 101 34.96 -12.25 -10.22
CA ALA A 101 34.72 -13.63 -9.81
C ALA A 101 35.09 -14.59 -10.95
N LYS A 102 35.77 -15.69 -10.60
CA LYS A 102 36.14 -16.78 -11.52
C LYS A 102 35.26 -17.99 -11.26
N SER A 103 35.23 -18.94 -12.20
CA SER A 103 34.56 -20.23 -12.00
C SER A 103 35.08 -20.93 -10.74
N GLY A 104 34.18 -21.39 -9.88
CA GLY A 104 34.49 -22.00 -8.60
C GLY A 104 34.67 -21.01 -7.44
N ASP A 105 34.59 -19.70 -7.68
CA ASP A 105 34.58 -18.72 -6.59
C ASP A 105 33.25 -18.74 -5.83
N LEU A 106 33.33 -18.82 -4.50
CA LEU A 106 32.25 -18.52 -3.57
C LEU A 106 32.44 -17.08 -3.08
N VAL A 107 31.73 -16.15 -3.70
CA VAL A 107 31.71 -14.74 -3.34
C VAL A 107 30.59 -14.48 -2.35
N VAL A 108 30.92 -14.03 -1.14
CA VAL A 108 29.92 -13.66 -0.14
C VAL A 108 29.77 -12.14 -0.06
N VAL A 109 28.54 -11.65 -0.19
CA VAL A 109 28.24 -10.21 -0.12
C VAL A 109 27.61 -9.88 1.23
N ILE A 110 28.24 -8.98 1.98
CA ILE A 110 27.81 -8.56 3.31
C ILE A 110 27.61 -7.04 3.39
N GLY A 111 26.79 -6.62 4.34
CA GLY A 111 26.52 -5.21 4.60
C GLY A 111 25.18 -5.03 5.33
N PRO A 112 24.93 -3.82 5.87
CA PRO A 112 23.72 -3.53 6.62
C PRO A 112 22.46 -3.65 5.76
N VAL A 113 21.30 -3.73 6.42
CA VAL A 113 20.00 -3.67 5.74
C VAL A 113 19.90 -2.33 5.00
N GLY A 114 19.43 -2.36 3.75
CA GLY A 114 19.34 -1.16 2.90
C GLY A 114 20.61 -0.80 2.12
N ALA A 115 21.74 -1.50 2.32
CA ALA A 115 23.00 -1.24 1.60
C ALA A 115 22.99 -1.54 0.08
N GLY A 116 21.85 -1.91 -0.51
CA GLY A 116 21.74 -2.24 -1.93
C GLY A 116 22.24 -3.63 -2.33
N LYS A 117 22.35 -4.60 -1.40
CA LYS A 117 22.80 -5.98 -1.72
C LYS A 117 21.94 -6.67 -2.78
N THR A 118 20.61 -6.67 -2.63
CA THR A 118 19.70 -7.21 -3.64
C THR A 118 19.79 -6.44 -4.96
N THR A 119 19.88 -5.10 -4.90
CA THR A 119 20.11 -4.24 -6.07
C THR A 119 21.37 -4.63 -6.83
N PHE A 120 22.41 -5.09 -6.12
CA PHE A 120 23.66 -5.56 -6.71
C PHE A 120 23.45 -6.88 -7.48
N LEU A 121 22.66 -7.83 -6.97
CA LEU A 121 22.31 -9.03 -7.75
C LEU A 121 21.45 -8.68 -8.97
N MET A 122 20.52 -7.74 -8.83
CA MET A 122 19.65 -7.31 -9.95
C MET A 122 20.44 -6.64 -11.07
N SER A 123 21.55 -5.95 -10.78
CA SER A 123 22.44 -5.42 -11.82
C SER A 123 23.24 -6.53 -12.50
N LEU A 124 23.64 -7.60 -11.79
CA LEU A 124 24.25 -8.79 -12.39
C LEU A 124 23.27 -9.58 -13.29
N LEU A 125 21.98 -9.57 -12.95
CA LEU A 125 20.91 -10.16 -13.76
C LEU A 125 20.53 -9.30 -14.98
N ASN A 126 21.09 -8.09 -15.10
CA ASN A 126 20.72 -7.11 -16.11
C ASN A 126 19.24 -6.67 -16.06
N GLU A 127 18.61 -6.77 -14.88
CA GLU A 127 17.26 -6.25 -14.61
C GLU A 127 17.29 -4.75 -14.27
N LEU A 128 18.42 -4.25 -13.77
CA LEU A 128 18.65 -2.84 -13.50
C LEU A 128 19.65 -2.24 -14.49
N SER A 129 19.25 -1.13 -15.13
CA SER A 129 20.11 -0.39 -16.04
C SER A 129 21.27 0.27 -15.28
N ILE A 130 22.49 0.06 -15.76
CA ILE A 130 23.70 0.63 -15.19
C ILE A 130 23.88 2.06 -15.74
N THR A 131 24.05 3.04 -14.85
CA THR A 131 24.28 4.45 -15.24
C THR A 131 25.73 4.74 -15.63
N GLY A 132 26.69 3.98 -15.09
CA GLY A 132 28.11 4.09 -15.43
C GLY A 132 28.90 2.84 -15.08
N GLY A 133 29.92 2.54 -15.88
CA GLY A 133 30.71 1.30 -15.80
C GLY A 133 30.19 0.21 -16.74
N SER A 134 30.64 -1.03 -16.52
CA SER A 134 30.23 -2.19 -17.30
C SER A 134 30.14 -3.44 -16.43
N VAL A 135 29.08 -4.22 -16.60
CA VAL A 135 28.94 -5.55 -16.02
C VAL A 135 28.95 -6.57 -17.15
N ALA A 136 29.79 -7.59 -17.03
CA ALA A 136 29.88 -8.68 -17.98
C ALA A 136 29.78 -10.02 -17.24
N THR A 137 28.82 -10.84 -17.63
CA THR A 137 28.65 -12.21 -17.12
C THR A 137 28.83 -13.18 -18.30
N ASN A 138 29.54 -14.28 -18.06
CA ASN A 138 29.77 -15.31 -19.07
C ASN A 138 29.27 -16.65 -18.55
N GLY A 139 28.20 -17.15 -19.16
CA GLY A 139 27.49 -18.36 -18.71
C GLY A 139 26.04 -18.07 -18.34
N SER A 140 25.29 -19.13 -18.06
CA SER A 140 23.90 -19.02 -17.62
C SER A 140 23.79 -18.71 -16.12
N ILE A 141 22.71 -18.02 -15.72
CA ILE A 141 22.52 -17.54 -14.34
C ILE A 141 21.28 -18.18 -13.70
N GLY A 142 21.45 -18.80 -12.54
CA GLY A 142 20.38 -19.24 -11.66
C GLY A 142 20.21 -18.27 -10.50
N TYR A 143 19.00 -17.71 -10.33
CA TYR A 143 18.68 -16.77 -9.25
C TYR A 143 17.74 -17.38 -8.22
N VAL A 144 18.06 -17.17 -6.94
CA VAL A 144 17.19 -17.49 -5.79
C VAL A 144 16.93 -16.18 -5.04
N SER A 145 15.69 -15.73 -5.06
CA SER A 145 15.24 -14.50 -4.40
C SER A 145 15.10 -14.68 -2.89
N GLN A 146 15.32 -13.59 -2.15
CA GLN A 146 15.10 -13.52 -0.70
C GLN A 146 13.66 -13.88 -0.33
N GLU A 147 12.70 -13.40 -1.12
CA GLU A 147 11.31 -13.85 -1.02
C GLU A 147 11.08 -15.00 -1.99
N SER A 148 10.98 -16.20 -1.43
CA SER A 148 10.84 -17.42 -2.22
C SER A 148 9.42 -17.57 -2.77
N TRP A 149 9.29 -17.46 -4.08
CA TRP A 149 8.03 -17.65 -4.79
C TRP A 149 7.89 -19.07 -5.35
N VAL A 150 6.79 -19.73 -4.99
CA VAL A 150 6.42 -21.06 -5.46
C VAL A 150 5.13 -20.98 -6.25
N PHE A 151 5.17 -21.36 -7.53
CA PHE A 151 4.00 -21.44 -8.39
C PHE A 151 3.08 -22.59 -7.98
N ASN A 152 1.79 -22.49 -8.32
CA ASN A 152 0.85 -23.60 -8.23
C ASN A 152 1.29 -24.77 -9.12
N ALA A 153 2.04 -25.73 -8.57
CA ALA A 153 2.65 -26.83 -9.31
C ALA A 153 2.92 -28.06 -8.42
N ARG A 154 3.20 -29.21 -9.05
CA ARG A 154 3.71 -30.41 -8.38
C ARG A 154 5.24 -30.39 -8.35
N PHE A 155 5.86 -31.07 -7.38
CA PHE A 155 7.32 -31.24 -7.34
C PHE A 155 7.82 -32.12 -8.49
N ARG A 156 7.06 -33.17 -8.83
CA ARG A 156 7.37 -34.10 -9.91
C ARG A 156 6.24 -34.12 -10.95
N PHE A 157 6.63 -34.14 -12.23
CA PHE A 157 5.70 -34.43 -13.32
C PHE A 157 5.51 -35.95 -13.44
N PRO A 158 4.28 -36.43 -13.72
CA PRO A 158 4.10 -37.82 -14.08
C PRO A 158 4.93 -38.13 -15.32
N SER A 159 5.79 -39.15 -15.24
CA SER A 159 6.38 -39.77 -16.42
C SER A 159 5.25 -40.20 -17.35
N LEU A 160 5.42 -39.95 -18.65
CA LEU A 160 4.46 -40.29 -19.70
C LEU A 160 4.12 -41.79 -19.68
N GLN A 161 3.09 -42.18 -18.93
CA GLN A 161 2.40 -43.45 -19.15
C GLN A 161 0.93 -43.42 -18.68
N ARG A 162 0.19 -42.38 -19.10
CA ARG A 162 -1.26 -42.40 -19.40
C ARG A 162 -1.75 -40.99 -19.67
N GLN A 163 -1.74 -40.57 -20.94
CA GLN A 163 -2.56 -39.44 -21.36
C GLN A 163 -3.16 -39.71 -22.75
N HIS A 164 -4.15 -40.60 -22.78
CA HIS A 164 -5.16 -40.62 -23.84
C HIS A 164 -6.32 -39.67 -23.49
N TYR A 165 -6.03 -38.42 -23.11
CA TYR A 165 -7.08 -37.40 -23.03
C TYR A 165 -6.44 -36.00 -23.03
N CYS A 166 -6.28 -35.44 -24.22
CA CYS A 166 -6.18 -34.02 -24.58
C CYS A 166 -5.28 -33.83 -25.82
N ARG A 167 -5.76 -34.30 -26.97
CA ARG A 167 -5.28 -33.82 -28.28
C ARG A 167 -5.96 -32.48 -28.56
N ARG A 168 -5.43 -31.36 -28.06
CA ARG A 168 -5.47 -30.05 -28.73
C ARG A 168 -4.70 -28.99 -27.93
N LYS A 169 -3.66 -28.46 -28.61
CA LYS A 169 -2.79 -27.32 -28.30
C LYS A 169 -1.69 -27.55 -27.24
N ARG A 170 -0.44 -27.44 -27.74
CA ARG A 170 0.88 -27.20 -27.11
C ARG A 170 0.79 -26.50 -25.73
N SER A 171 1.59 -26.77 -24.70
CA SER A 171 3.02 -27.15 -24.61
C SER A 171 3.33 -27.94 -23.32
N PRO A 172 4.46 -28.67 -23.24
CA PRO A 172 4.80 -29.48 -22.07
C PRO A 172 5.32 -28.56 -20.95
N PHE A 173 4.71 -28.64 -19.76
CA PHE A 173 5.35 -28.18 -18.53
C PHE A 173 6.49 -29.17 -18.22
N GLU A 174 7.62 -28.99 -18.88
CA GLU A 174 8.92 -29.41 -18.39
C GLU A 174 9.18 -28.68 -17.07
N MET A 175 10.00 -29.24 -16.18
CA MET A 175 10.43 -28.55 -14.96
C MET A 175 11.22 -27.31 -15.40
N PHE A 176 10.52 -26.18 -15.56
CA PHE A 176 11.01 -24.93 -16.12
C PHE A 176 11.79 -25.06 -17.45
N GLY A 177 11.30 -25.90 -18.37
CA GLY A 177 11.91 -26.06 -19.70
C GLY A 177 13.09 -27.04 -19.76
N LYS A 178 13.34 -27.82 -18.70
CA LYS A 178 14.33 -28.92 -18.71
C LYS A 178 13.66 -30.30 -18.58
N GLN A 179 14.25 -31.28 -19.25
CA GLN A 179 13.79 -32.66 -19.20
C GLN A 179 13.94 -33.24 -17.78
N TYR A 180 12.99 -34.10 -17.41
CA TYR A 180 13.00 -34.77 -16.12
C TYR A 180 14.12 -35.82 -16.07
N ASN A 181 15.02 -35.69 -15.10
CA ASN A 181 16.08 -36.64 -14.79
C ASN A 181 15.97 -37.06 -13.33
N GLU A 182 15.64 -38.33 -13.12
CA GLU A 182 15.37 -38.87 -11.79
C GLU A 182 16.59 -38.86 -10.86
N LYS A 183 17.79 -39.13 -11.38
CA LYS A 183 19.02 -39.14 -10.57
C LYS A 183 19.30 -37.74 -10.01
N ARG A 184 19.27 -36.74 -10.90
CA ARG A 184 19.48 -35.34 -10.56
C ARG A 184 18.40 -34.83 -9.61
N PHE A 185 17.14 -35.17 -9.86
CA PHE A 185 16.04 -34.78 -8.98
C PHE A 185 16.27 -35.28 -7.55
N ARG A 186 16.60 -36.56 -7.37
CA ARG A 186 16.88 -37.11 -6.04
C ARG A 186 18.08 -36.45 -5.37
N GLU A 187 19.15 -36.19 -6.13
CA GLU A 187 20.34 -35.53 -5.62
C GLU A 187 20.04 -34.10 -5.13
N VAL A 188 19.32 -33.32 -5.92
CA VAL A 188 18.90 -31.96 -5.56
C VAL A 188 17.99 -31.94 -4.32
N ILE A 189 17.04 -32.87 -4.22
CA ILE A 189 16.16 -32.99 -3.05
C ILE A 189 16.96 -33.28 -1.78
N ALA A 190 17.95 -34.18 -1.85
CA ALA A 190 18.80 -34.53 -0.73
C ALA A 190 19.73 -33.38 -0.29
N VAL A 191 20.33 -32.70 -1.27
CA VAL A 191 21.22 -31.54 -1.03
C VAL A 191 20.45 -30.36 -0.42
N CYS A 192 19.20 -30.14 -0.82
CA CYS A 192 18.33 -29.14 -0.22
C CYS A 192 17.62 -29.58 1.08
N ALA A 193 17.91 -30.78 1.60
CA ALA A 193 17.27 -31.36 2.79
C ALA A 193 15.73 -31.39 2.71
N LEU A 194 15.16 -31.66 1.54
CA LEU A 194 13.71 -31.69 1.32
C LEU A 194 13.06 -33.06 1.56
N ASP A 195 13.83 -34.12 1.81
CA ASP A 195 13.32 -35.49 1.95
C ASP A 195 12.24 -35.60 3.04
N LYS A 196 12.52 -35.05 4.23
CA LYS A 196 11.59 -35.08 5.37
C LYS A 196 10.31 -34.30 5.08
N ASP A 197 10.42 -33.19 4.36
CA ASP A 197 9.24 -32.38 3.99
C ASP A 197 8.38 -33.12 2.98
N LEU A 198 8.98 -33.75 1.96
CA LEU A 198 8.23 -34.54 0.99
C LEU A 198 7.51 -35.72 1.65
N ASP A 199 8.15 -36.41 2.61
CA ASP A 199 7.51 -37.50 3.35
C ASP A 199 6.31 -37.03 4.19
N SER A 200 6.30 -35.78 4.64
CA SER A 200 5.18 -35.20 5.39
C SER A 200 3.98 -34.84 4.50
N LEU A 201 4.16 -34.75 3.18
CA LEU A 201 3.11 -34.34 2.26
C LEU A 201 2.18 -35.52 1.88
N PRO A 202 0.85 -35.28 1.72
CA PRO A 202 -0.12 -36.34 1.47
C PRO A 202 0.16 -37.22 0.24
N PHE A 203 0.76 -36.63 -0.80
CA PHE A 203 1.09 -37.31 -2.05
C PHE A 203 2.58 -37.22 -2.38
N ARG A 204 3.43 -36.99 -1.38
CA ARG A 204 4.88 -36.78 -1.54
C ARG A 204 5.19 -35.77 -2.64
N ASP A 205 5.95 -36.18 -3.65
CA ASP A 205 6.39 -35.42 -4.82
C ASP A 205 5.25 -35.06 -5.80
N ASN A 206 4.11 -35.75 -5.74
CA ASN A 206 2.93 -35.46 -6.55
C ASN A 206 1.99 -34.42 -5.93
N THR A 207 2.28 -33.94 -4.72
CA THR A 207 1.46 -32.95 -4.03
C THR A 207 1.50 -31.62 -4.78
N ILE A 208 0.32 -31.02 -4.99
CA ILE A 208 0.22 -29.66 -5.54
C ILE A 208 0.55 -28.67 -4.43
N VAL A 209 1.55 -27.84 -4.66
CA VAL A 209 1.98 -26.77 -3.77
C VAL A 209 1.62 -25.42 -4.36
N GLY A 210 1.29 -24.46 -3.50
CA GLY A 210 0.97 -23.09 -3.86
C GLY A 210 -0.36 -22.66 -3.26
N GLU A 211 -0.87 -21.49 -3.66
CA GLU A 211 -2.14 -20.91 -3.19
C GLU A 211 -3.36 -21.83 -3.35
N ARG A 212 -3.36 -22.69 -4.37
CA ARG A 212 -4.44 -23.67 -4.63
C ARG A 212 -4.14 -25.06 -4.10
N GLY A 213 -3.00 -25.24 -3.42
CA GLY A 213 -2.49 -26.51 -2.93
C GLY A 213 -2.13 -26.45 -1.45
N VAL A 214 -1.17 -27.29 -1.03
CA VAL A 214 -0.63 -27.24 0.32
C VAL A 214 0.23 -25.99 0.48
N LEU A 215 -0.04 -25.22 1.53
CA LEU A 215 0.75 -24.07 1.91
C LEU A 215 2.04 -24.53 2.61
N LEU A 216 3.18 -24.16 2.06
CA LEU A 216 4.50 -24.42 2.64
C LEU A 216 4.90 -23.35 3.65
N SER A 217 5.70 -23.71 4.65
CA SER A 217 6.36 -22.76 5.54
C SER A 217 7.40 -21.91 4.78
N GLY A 218 7.84 -20.79 5.37
CA GLY A 218 8.86 -19.92 4.77
C GLY A 218 10.16 -20.67 4.43
N GLY A 219 10.68 -21.46 5.38
CA GLY A 219 11.87 -22.28 5.17
C GLY A 219 11.68 -23.43 4.17
N GLN A 220 10.47 -23.98 4.05
CA GLN A 220 10.16 -24.94 2.99
C GLN A 220 10.15 -24.25 1.62
N LYS A 221 9.48 -23.10 1.47
CA LYS A 221 9.49 -22.33 0.22
C LYS A 221 10.90 -21.97 -0.22
N ALA A 222 11.76 -21.56 0.72
CA ALA A 222 13.18 -21.27 0.47
C ALA A 222 13.94 -22.47 -0.10
N ARG A 223 13.82 -23.64 0.55
CA ARG A 223 14.46 -24.87 0.07
C ARG A 223 13.94 -25.33 -1.29
N VAL A 224 12.65 -25.14 -1.57
CA VAL A 224 12.07 -25.44 -2.89
C VAL A 224 12.56 -24.48 -3.97
N ALA A 225 12.66 -23.18 -3.66
CA ALA A 225 13.21 -22.19 -4.59
C ALA A 225 14.69 -22.46 -4.89
N LEU A 226 15.47 -22.85 -3.87
CA LEU A 226 16.86 -23.29 -4.04
C LEU A 226 16.95 -24.56 -4.90
N ALA A 227 16.17 -25.59 -4.58
CA ALA A 227 16.12 -26.83 -5.37
C ALA A 227 15.79 -26.57 -6.83
N ARG A 228 14.87 -25.63 -7.11
CA ARG A 228 14.54 -25.19 -8.47
C ARG A 228 15.77 -24.64 -9.20
N ALA A 229 16.53 -23.74 -8.58
CA ALA A 229 17.74 -23.20 -9.20
C ALA A 229 18.80 -24.27 -9.44
N LEU A 230 19.03 -25.17 -8.47
CA LEU A 230 20.02 -26.25 -8.61
C LEU A 230 19.66 -27.25 -9.70
N TYR A 231 18.37 -27.54 -9.86
CA TYR A 231 17.90 -28.43 -10.92
C TYR A 231 18.19 -27.86 -12.31
N SER A 232 18.31 -26.54 -12.44
CA SER A 232 18.62 -25.88 -13.71
C SER A 232 20.10 -25.92 -14.12
N ASP A 233 21.06 -26.33 -13.30
CA ASP A 233 22.48 -26.48 -13.72
C ASP A 233 23.20 -25.25 -14.27
N GLU A 234 22.93 -24.08 -13.74
CA GLU A 234 23.48 -22.86 -14.33
C GLU A 234 24.99 -22.73 -14.01
N ASP A 235 25.70 -21.89 -14.77
CA ASP A 235 27.14 -21.65 -14.57
C ASP A 235 27.41 -20.73 -13.37
N ILE A 236 26.47 -19.81 -13.13
CA ILE A 236 26.52 -18.79 -12.09
C ILE A 236 25.26 -18.88 -11.23
N TYR A 237 25.42 -18.91 -9.91
CA TYR A 237 24.33 -18.93 -8.95
C TYR A 237 24.32 -17.64 -8.13
N LEU A 238 23.23 -16.89 -8.20
CA LEU A 238 22.98 -15.69 -7.42
C LEU A 238 21.96 -16.02 -6.32
N LEU A 239 22.42 -16.02 -5.08
CA LEU A 239 21.66 -16.48 -3.92
C LEU A 239 21.40 -15.32 -2.96
N ASP A 240 20.16 -14.81 -2.93
CA ASP A 240 19.78 -13.68 -2.09
C ASP A 240 19.21 -14.15 -0.75
N ASP A 241 20.07 -14.28 0.27
CA ASP A 241 19.71 -14.69 1.64
C ASP A 241 18.84 -15.97 1.75
N PRO A 242 19.12 -17.07 1.00
CA PRO A 242 18.24 -18.24 0.94
C PRO A 242 18.17 -19.05 2.26
N LEU A 243 19.07 -18.77 3.21
CA LEU A 243 19.22 -19.51 4.47
C LEU A 243 18.53 -18.82 5.66
N SER A 244 18.00 -17.60 5.49
CA SER A 244 17.48 -16.81 6.62
C SER A 244 16.22 -17.36 7.27
N ALA A 245 15.39 -18.06 6.50
CA ALA A 245 14.10 -18.59 6.93
C ALA A 245 14.17 -20.05 7.40
N VAL A 246 15.39 -20.61 7.48
CA VAL A 246 15.66 -22.02 7.73
C VAL A 246 16.37 -22.18 9.08
N ASP A 247 16.04 -23.23 9.82
CA ASP A 247 16.66 -23.55 11.11
C ASP A 247 18.18 -23.74 10.96
N THR A 248 18.95 -23.39 11.99
CA THR A 248 20.43 -23.38 11.94
C THR A 248 21.04 -24.71 11.49
N GLU A 249 20.51 -25.85 11.95
CA GLU A 249 21.00 -27.18 11.55
C GLU A 249 20.80 -27.43 10.04
N VAL A 250 19.63 -27.09 9.52
CA VAL A 250 19.29 -27.26 8.11
C VAL A 250 20.05 -26.24 7.25
N ALA A 251 20.23 -25.01 7.74
CA ALA A 251 21.03 -23.99 7.08
C ALA A 251 22.50 -24.43 6.95
N ASN A 252 23.08 -25.01 8.00
CA ASN A 252 24.43 -25.56 7.98
C ASN A 252 24.55 -26.74 7.00
N HIS A 253 23.58 -27.66 7.01
CA HIS A 253 23.53 -28.77 6.03
C HIS A 253 23.49 -28.25 4.60
N ILE A 254 22.60 -27.30 4.30
CA ILE A 254 22.49 -26.71 2.96
C ILE A 254 23.78 -25.99 2.60
N PHE A 255 24.36 -25.19 3.48
CA PHE A 255 25.60 -24.49 3.18
C PHE A 255 26.73 -25.47 2.85
N GLU A 256 26.93 -26.50 3.65
CA GLU A 256 28.00 -27.49 3.41
C GLU A 256 27.74 -28.35 2.18
N LYS A 257 26.56 -28.99 2.11
CA LYS A 257 26.24 -29.94 1.03
C LYS A 257 25.89 -29.28 -0.29
N CYS A 258 25.21 -28.14 -0.26
CA CYS A 258 24.81 -27.42 -1.47
C CYS A 258 25.89 -26.44 -1.92
N VAL A 259 26.22 -25.47 -1.07
CA VAL A 259 27.03 -24.32 -1.48
C VAL A 259 28.50 -24.71 -1.59
N CYS A 260 29.05 -25.43 -0.61
CA CYS A 260 30.46 -25.83 -0.61
C CYS A 260 30.75 -27.09 -1.44
N ASP A 261 29.90 -28.13 -1.35
CA ASP A 261 30.14 -29.41 -2.02
C ASP A 261 29.54 -29.45 -3.44
N TYR A 262 28.21 -29.36 -3.59
CA TYR A 262 27.52 -29.53 -4.88
C TYR A 262 27.86 -28.41 -5.89
N LEU A 263 27.94 -27.16 -5.44
CA LEU A 263 28.24 -25.99 -6.29
C LEU A 263 29.74 -25.66 -6.39
N ARG A 264 30.63 -26.52 -5.89
CA ARG A 264 32.08 -26.24 -5.80
C ARG A 264 32.76 -25.80 -7.10
N SER A 265 32.28 -26.31 -8.24
CA SER A 265 32.85 -25.98 -9.56
C SER A 265 32.21 -24.76 -10.23
N LYS A 266 31.08 -24.29 -9.70
CA LYS A 266 30.26 -23.20 -10.24
C LYS A 266 30.64 -21.87 -9.58
N THR A 267 30.28 -20.76 -10.22
CA THR A 267 30.45 -19.43 -9.59
C THR A 267 29.24 -19.16 -8.69
N VAL A 268 29.44 -18.87 -7.41
CA VAL A 268 28.34 -18.59 -6.48
C VAL A 268 28.51 -17.21 -5.86
N VAL A 269 27.48 -16.37 -5.98
CA VAL A 269 27.37 -15.09 -5.27
C VAL A 269 26.29 -15.23 -4.22
N LEU A 270 26.69 -15.30 -2.95
CA LEU A 270 25.79 -15.49 -1.81
C LEU A 270 25.67 -14.21 -1.00
N ILE A 271 24.49 -13.63 -0.94
CA ILE A 271 24.13 -12.66 0.09
C ILE A 271 23.69 -13.44 1.33
N THR A 272 24.25 -13.10 2.48
CA THR A 272 23.79 -13.64 3.76
C THR A 272 24.01 -12.63 4.88
N HIS A 273 23.10 -12.62 5.84
CA HIS A 273 23.29 -11.92 7.11
C HIS A 273 24.02 -12.77 8.16
N GLN A 274 24.24 -14.06 7.88
CA GLN A 274 24.86 -15.00 8.81
C GLN A 274 26.39 -15.01 8.67
N ILE A 275 27.09 -14.39 9.62
CA ILE A 275 28.56 -14.25 9.62
C ILE A 275 29.29 -15.59 9.58
N GLN A 276 28.70 -16.65 10.16
CA GLN A 276 29.32 -17.97 10.28
C GLN A 276 29.76 -18.58 8.93
N PHE A 277 29.15 -18.16 7.82
CA PHE A 277 29.46 -18.68 6.49
C PHE A 277 30.57 -17.91 5.75
N ILE A 278 30.94 -16.73 6.27
CA ILE A 278 31.94 -15.85 5.65
C ILE A 278 33.32 -16.52 5.61
N GLN A 279 33.67 -17.29 6.65
CA GLN A 279 35.01 -17.92 6.76
C GLN A 279 35.29 -18.96 5.65
N LYS A 280 34.25 -19.56 5.05
CA LYS A 280 34.42 -20.52 3.95
C LYS A 280 34.36 -19.86 2.56
N ALA A 281 34.14 -18.55 2.49
CA ALA A 281 34.09 -17.80 1.24
C ALA A 281 35.49 -17.68 0.61
N THR A 282 35.58 -17.76 -0.72
CA THR A 282 36.85 -17.48 -1.41
C THR A 282 37.11 -15.98 -1.46
N LYS A 283 36.05 -15.18 -1.61
CA LYS A 283 36.10 -13.71 -1.62
C LYS A 283 34.88 -13.13 -0.93
N ILE A 284 35.05 -11.96 -0.34
CA ILE A 284 34.00 -11.26 0.38
C ILE A 284 33.90 -9.84 -0.16
N LEU A 285 32.68 -9.41 -0.48
CA LEU A 285 32.37 -8.03 -0.86
C LEU A 285 31.64 -7.36 0.31
N VAL A 286 32.19 -6.27 0.83
CA VAL A 286 31.61 -5.52 1.95
C VAL A 286 31.00 -4.23 1.45
N LEU A 287 29.69 -4.05 1.67
CA LEU A 287 28.96 -2.83 1.33
C LEU A 287 28.65 -2.00 2.58
N ASN A 288 28.81 -0.68 2.46
CA ASN A 288 28.33 0.28 3.47
C ASN A 288 26.84 0.63 3.24
N LYS A 289 26.21 1.32 4.21
CA LYS A 289 24.85 1.85 4.13
C LYS A 289 24.59 2.68 2.87
N ASP A 290 25.59 3.41 2.40
CA ASP A 290 25.48 4.28 1.22
C ASP A 290 25.66 3.54 -0.12
N GLY A 291 25.76 2.20 -0.10
CA GLY A 291 25.91 1.37 -1.30
C GLY A 291 27.28 1.43 -1.96
N VAL A 292 28.31 1.81 -1.19
CA VAL A 292 29.72 1.85 -1.61
C VAL A 292 30.45 0.59 -1.13
N SER A 293 31.33 0.05 -1.97
CA SER A 293 32.22 -1.06 -1.60
C SER A 293 33.31 -0.59 -0.64
N LEU A 294 33.32 -1.09 0.59
CA LEU A 294 34.36 -0.84 1.59
C LEU A 294 35.61 -1.70 1.35
N GLY A 295 35.42 -2.90 0.79
CA GLY A 295 36.51 -3.83 0.52
C GLY A 295 36.02 -5.05 -0.26
N PHE A 296 36.93 -5.60 -1.06
CA PHE A 296 36.74 -6.84 -1.81
C PHE A 296 38.02 -7.67 -1.75
N GLY A 297 37.97 -8.85 -1.15
CA GLY A 297 39.16 -9.67 -0.93
C GLY A 297 38.88 -10.95 -0.17
N SER A 298 39.94 -11.66 0.22
CA SER A 298 39.83 -12.81 1.12
C SER A 298 39.47 -12.38 2.54
N TYR A 299 39.06 -13.33 3.39
CA TYR A 299 38.77 -13.03 4.80
C TYR A 299 40.00 -12.47 5.53
N GLU A 300 41.18 -13.00 5.23
CA GLU A 300 42.45 -12.56 5.85
C GLU A 300 42.83 -11.13 5.41
N GLU A 301 42.71 -10.82 4.10
CA GLU A 301 42.98 -9.48 3.56
C GLU A 301 42.08 -8.41 4.18
N LEU A 302 40.79 -8.72 4.40
CA LEU A 302 39.84 -7.76 4.96
C LEU A 302 40.00 -7.56 6.48
N LEU A 303 40.55 -8.55 7.19
CA LEU A 303 40.90 -8.40 8.61
C LEU A 303 42.08 -7.43 8.80
N GLU A 304 43.04 -7.40 7.88
CA GLU A 304 44.16 -6.46 7.92
C GLU A 304 43.71 -5.00 7.73
N VAL A 305 42.58 -4.78 7.06
CA VAL A 305 42.00 -3.44 6.81
C VAL A 305 41.15 -2.95 8.00
N ASP A 306 41.06 -3.72 9.10
CA ASP A 306 40.29 -3.39 10.32
C ASP A 306 38.80 -3.13 10.07
N ILE A 307 38.19 -3.89 9.14
CA ILE A 307 36.76 -3.79 8.84
C ILE A 307 35.98 -4.58 9.91
N ASP A 308 35.25 -3.87 10.77
CA ASP A 308 34.39 -4.50 11.78
C ASP A 308 33.13 -5.11 11.14
N PHE A 309 33.21 -6.39 10.81
CA PHE A 309 32.10 -7.19 10.28
C PHE A 309 30.91 -7.30 11.23
N MET A 310 31.15 -7.21 12.55
CA MET A 310 30.14 -7.48 13.58
C MET A 310 29.19 -6.30 13.77
N SER A 311 29.67 -5.06 13.59
CA SER A 311 28.80 -3.88 13.62
C SER A 311 27.91 -3.74 12.38
N LEU A 312 28.34 -4.28 11.23
CA LEU A 312 27.64 -4.17 9.95
C LEU A 312 26.44 -5.12 9.80
N THR A 313 26.31 -6.13 10.67
CA THR A 313 25.33 -7.21 10.54
C THR A 313 24.23 -7.21 11.61
N LYS A 314 24.19 -6.20 12.48
CA LYS A 314 23.14 -6.11 13.50
C LYS A 314 21.74 -6.23 12.85
N PRO A 315 20.93 -7.23 13.23
CA PRO A 315 19.64 -7.45 12.62
C PRO A 315 18.67 -6.36 13.10
N GLU A 316 18.33 -5.43 12.21
CA GLU A 316 17.11 -4.64 12.36
C GLU A 316 15.93 -5.49 11.88
N VAL A 317 14.84 -5.47 12.67
CA VAL A 317 13.66 -6.32 12.51
C VAL A 317 13.08 -6.14 11.10
N LYS A 318 13.13 -7.19 10.26
CA LYS A 318 12.56 -7.20 8.90
C LYS A 318 11.03 -7.03 8.96
N GLU A 319 10.52 -5.99 8.31
CA GLU A 319 9.08 -5.83 8.03
C GLU A 319 8.63 -6.82 6.96
N GLN A 320 7.51 -7.50 7.20
CA GLN A 320 6.94 -8.51 6.31
C GLN A 320 6.19 -7.88 5.13
N PHE A 321 6.41 -8.47 3.96
CA PHE A 321 5.75 -8.19 2.68
C PHE A 321 4.23 -8.40 2.72
N ILE A 322 3.52 -7.51 2.06
CA ILE A 322 2.06 -7.35 2.12
C ILE A 322 1.45 -7.82 0.79
N PRO A 323 0.55 -8.82 0.76
CA PRO A 323 -0.14 -9.23 -0.46
C PRO A 323 -1.17 -8.20 -0.92
N GLU A 324 -1.35 -8.11 -2.25
CA GLU A 324 -2.27 -7.19 -2.95
C GLU A 324 -3.74 -7.36 -2.54
N ASP A 325 -4.45 -6.24 -2.50
CA ASP A 325 -5.83 -6.08 -2.03
C ASP A 325 -6.86 -6.91 -2.81
N TYR A 326 -7.68 -7.66 -2.07
CA TYR A 326 -8.90 -8.27 -2.59
C TYR A 326 -9.98 -7.19 -2.77
N SER A 327 -10.00 -6.54 -3.94
CA SER A 327 -11.14 -5.73 -4.35
C SER A 327 -12.34 -6.64 -4.62
N ALA A 328 -13.33 -6.63 -3.73
CA ALA A 328 -14.60 -7.30 -3.95
C ALA A 328 -15.35 -6.62 -5.11
N LYS A 329 -15.27 -7.18 -6.31
CA LYS A 329 -16.04 -6.72 -7.48
C LYS A 329 -17.50 -7.13 -7.33
N GLY A 330 -18.38 -6.17 -7.04
CA GLY A 330 -19.83 -6.38 -6.96
C GLY A 330 -20.60 -5.14 -6.49
N SER A 331 -21.92 -5.16 -6.63
CA SER A 331 -22.81 -4.11 -6.10
C SER A 331 -22.85 -4.15 -4.57
N VAL A 332 -22.75 -2.99 -3.93
CA VAL A 332 -22.83 -2.87 -2.46
C VAL A 332 -24.22 -3.27 -1.96
N ASN A 333 -24.27 -4.13 -0.94
CA ASN A 333 -25.54 -4.58 -0.36
C ASN A 333 -26.24 -3.43 0.39
N MET A 334 -27.56 -3.27 0.21
CA MET A 334 -28.38 -2.24 0.88
C MET A 334 -28.25 -2.27 2.42
N ARG A 335 -27.91 -3.43 3.00
CA ARG A 335 -27.63 -3.55 4.44
C ARG A 335 -26.48 -2.67 4.92
N VAL A 336 -25.49 -2.43 4.06
CA VAL A 336 -24.32 -1.58 4.38
C VAL A 336 -24.75 -0.13 4.55
N TYR A 337 -25.61 0.38 3.67
CA TYR A 337 -26.19 1.73 3.78
C TYR A 337 -27.00 1.88 5.07
N TRP A 338 -27.84 0.89 5.40
CA TRP A 338 -28.62 0.92 6.64
C TRP A 338 -27.73 0.91 7.89
N TYR A 339 -26.64 0.16 7.87
CA TYR A 339 -25.67 0.13 8.95
C TYR A 339 -24.99 1.50 9.14
N TYR A 340 -24.59 2.15 8.04
CA TYR A 340 -24.02 3.51 8.08
C TYR A 340 -25.01 4.53 8.68
N MET A 341 -26.27 4.50 8.23
CA MET A 341 -27.32 5.40 8.73
C MET A 341 -27.54 5.23 10.24
N ARG A 342 -27.59 3.97 10.71
CA ARG A 342 -27.77 3.66 12.13
C ARG A 342 -26.55 4.00 12.98
N ALA A 343 -25.36 3.99 12.40
CA ALA A 343 -24.14 4.42 13.09
C ALA A 343 -24.11 5.94 13.33
N GLY A 344 -24.70 6.74 12.44
CA GLY A 344 -24.75 8.19 12.57
C GLY A 344 -25.81 8.74 13.52
N ALA A 345 -27.00 8.14 13.50
CA ALA A 345 -28.12 8.63 14.28
C ALA A 345 -29.17 7.56 14.61
N GLY A 346 -29.88 7.76 15.72
CA GLY A 346 -31.08 7.00 16.04
C GLY A 346 -32.22 7.30 15.06
N PRO A 347 -33.26 6.45 15.00
CA PRO A 347 -34.34 6.56 14.02
C PRO A 347 -35.11 7.89 14.12
N LEU A 348 -35.27 8.44 15.33
CA LEU A 348 -35.96 9.72 15.56
C LEU A 348 -35.18 10.92 14.97
N LEU A 349 -33.85 10.92 15.12
CA LEU A 349 -33.00 12.00 14.62
C LEU A 349 -32.81 11.90 13.09
N LEU A 350 -32.77 10.69 12.53
CA LEU A 350 -32.82 10.46 11.08
C LEU A 350 -34.11 11.02 10.46
N LEU A 351 -35.26 10.75 11.09
CA LEU A 351 -36.53 11.31 10.66
C LEU A 351 -36.51 12.85 10.70
N ALA A 352 -35.94 13.44 11.75
CA ALA A 352 -35.79 14.89 11.87
C ALA A 352 -34.90 15.51 10.77
N ILE A 353 -33.83 14.82 10.35
CA ILE A 353 -32.96 15.27 9.24
C ILE A 353 -33.69 15.23 7.90
N ILE A 354 -34.48 14.18 7.65
CA ILE A 354 -35.27 14.07 6.42
C ILE A 354 -36.34 15.17 6.39
N LEU A 355 -37.03 15.40 7.50
CA LEU A 355 -38.05 16.44 7.60
C LEU A 355 -37.44 17.84 7.43
N SER A 356 -36.28 18.13 8.02
CA SER A 356 -35.61 19.43 7.85
C SER A 356 -35.18 19.67 6.41
N ALA A 357 -34.78 18.63 5.68
CA ALA A 357 -34.47 18.71 4.25
C ALA A 357 -35.71 18.99 3.39
N ILE A 358 -36.84 18.31 3.67
CA ILE A 358 -38.10 18.54 2.96
C ILE A 358 -38.59 19.96 3.20
N VAL A 359 -38.61 20.42 4.47
CA VAL A 359 -39.03 21.79 4.82
C VAL A 359 -38.16 22.82 4.12
N SER A 360 -36.83 22.67 4.16
CA SER A 360 -35.90 23.56 3.45
C SER A 360 -36.19 23.61 1.94
N GLN A 361 -36.43 22.45 1.31
CA GLN A 361 -36.74 22.38 -0.13
C GLN A 361 -38.08 23.06 -0.45
N THR A 362 -39.11 22.87 0.37
CA THR A 362 -40.43 23.49 0.15
C THR A 362 -40.38 25.01 0.26
N ILE A 363 -39.59 25.56 1.19
CA ILE A 363 -39.45 27.02 1.36
C ILE A 363 -38.68 27.61 0.17
N THR A 364 -37.64 26.94 -0.32
CA THR A 364 -36.92 27.37 -1.54
C THR A 364 -37.84 27.36 -2.76
N SER A 365 -38.58 26.27 -2.98
CA SER A 365 -39.53 26.20 -4.09
C SER A 365 -40.67 27.21 -3.97
N TYR A 366 -41.12 27.53 -2.75
CA TYR A 366 -42.09 28.60 -2.52
C TYR A 366 -41.53 29.98 -2.87
N SER A 367 -40.26 30.25 -2.54
CA SER A 367 -39.58 31.50 -2.90
C SER A 367 -39.55 31.72 -4.41
N ASP A 368 -39.23 30.68 -5.19
CA ASP A 368 -39.20 30.77 -6.66
C ASP A 368 -40.58 31.07 -7.26
N ILE A 369 -41.62 30.43 -6.72
CA ILE A 369 -43.01 30.68 -7.13
C ILE A 369 -43.43 32.10 -6.77
N TYR A 370 -43.09 32.57 -5.57
CA TYR A 370 -43.43 33.90 -5.08
C TYR A 370 -42.78 35.00 -5.95
N VAL A 371 -41.49 34.88 -6.27
CA VAL A 371 -40.80 35.81 -7.17
C VAL A 371 -41.45 35.82 -8.56
N SER A 372 -41.77 34.65 -9.11
CA SER A 372 -42.45 34.55 -10.42
C SER A 372 -43.81 35.24 -10.43
N GLN A 373 -44.60 35.11 -9.35
CA GLN A 373 -45.90 35.78 -9.21
C GLN A 373 -45.75 37.28 -9.00
N TRP A 374 -44.76 37.71 -8.21
CA TRP A 374 -44.49 39.12 -7.95
C TRP A 374 -44.09 39.86 -9.24
N THR A 375 -43.19 39.30 -10.04
CA THR A 375 -42.80 39.87 -11.34
C THR A 375 -43.98 40.00 -12.31
N LYS A 376 -44.90 39.01 -12.35
CA LYS A 376 -46.10 39.07 -13.20
C LYS A 376 -47.11 40.13 -12.72
N ASN A 377 -47.19 40.38 -11.43
CA ASN A 377 -48.10 41.40 -10.89
C ASN A 377 -47.55 42.81 -11.15
N GLU A 378 -46.23 43.02 -11.12
CA GLU A 378 -45.61 44.31 -11.46
C GLU A 378 -45.84 44.71 -12.93
N THR A 379 -45.80 43.77 -13.87
CA THR A 379 -46.05 44.08 -15.30
C THR A 379 -47.51 44.46 -15.61
N ASN A 380 -48.44 44.22 -14.69
CA ASN A 380 -49.88 44.46 -14.88
C ASN A 380 -50.38 45.77 -14.22
N ILE A 381 -49.57 46.45 -13.40
CA ILE A 381 -49.98 47.67 -12.66
C ILE A 381 -49.50 48.93 -13.42
N ASN A 382 -50.41 49.62 -14.10
CA ASN A 382 -50.14 50.86 -14.87
C ASN A 382 -50.52 52.17 -14.13
N ALA A 383 -50.29 52.30 -12.81
CA ALA A 383 -50.62 53.54 -12.09
C ALA A 383 -49.63 53.89 -10.97
N THR A 384 -49.18 55.14 -10.97
CA THR A 384 -47.96 55.67 -10.32
C THR A 384 -48.01 55.84 -8.81
N GLU A 385 -49.15 55.65 -8.13
CA GLU A 385 -49.25 55.86 -6.67
C GLU A 385 -49.37 54.55 -5.84
N GLY A 386 -49.98 53.50 -6.39
CA GLY A 386 -50.07 52.18 -5.73
C GLY A 386 -48.85 51.27 -5.97
N TYR A 387 -48.04 51.60 -6.97
CA TYR A 387 -46.88 50.82 -7.39
C TYR A 387 -45.79 50.78 -6.31
N ILE A 388 -45.45 51.94 -5.73
CA ILE A 388 -44.39 52.06 -4.72
C ILE A 388 -44.75 51.28 -3.45
N ALA A 389 -46.00 51.36 -3.00
CA ALA A 389 -46.48 50.61 -1.83
C ALA A 389 -46.50 49.09 -2.06
N SER A 390 -46.94 48.64 -3.23
CA SER A 390 -46.90 47.23 -3.63
C SER A 390 -45.46 46.69 -3.71
N GLN A 391 -44.54 47.48 -4.25
CA GLN A 391 -43.12 47.14 -4.38
C GLN A 391 -42.44 47.05 -3.01
N MET A 392 -42.68 48.00 -2.10
CA MET A 392 -42.14 47.95 -0.74
C MET A 392 -42.65 46.73 0.04
N ASN A 393 -43.93 46.40 -0.07
CA ASN A 393 -44.50 45.21 0.57
C ASN A 393 -43.92 43.91 -0.03
N GLY A 394 -43.74 43.85 -1.35
CA GLY A 394 -43.12 42.72 -2.05
C GLY A 394 -41.69 42.45 -1.57
N ILE A 395 -40.89 43.50 -1.43
CA ILE A 395 -39.50 43.44 -0.93
C ILE A 395 -39.46 43.00 0.54
N ILE A 396 -40.36 43.49 1.39
CA ILE A 396 -40.42 43.09 2.81
C ILE A 396 -40.76 41.60 2.94
N ILE A 397 -41.76 41.11 2.20
CA ILE A 397 -42.13 39.68 2.23
C ILE A 397 -40.99 38.82 1.67
N TYR A 398 -40.39 39.22 0.55
CA TYR A 398 -39.28 38.47 -0.05
C TYR A 398 -38.04 38.43 0.86
N SER A 399 -37.68 39.54 1.49
CA SER A 399 -36.58 39.58 2.45
C SER A 399 -36.82 38.69 3.68
N SER A 400 -38.07 38.59 4.15
CA SER A 400 -38.44 37.67 5.23
C SER A 400 -38.31 36.20 4.83
N ILE A 401 -38.66 35.85 3.58
CA ILE A 401 -38.49 34.50 3.02
C ILE A 401 -37.00 34.15 2.89
N ILE A 402 -36.17 35.09 2.43
CA ILE A 402 -34.71 34.89 2.35
C ILE A 402 -34.11 34.61 3.73
N ILE A 403 -34.49 35.39 4.76
CA ILE A 403 -34.04 35.16 6.14
C ILE A 403 -34.47 33.76 6.62
N LEU A 404 -35.70 33.34 6.31
CA LEU A 404 -36.20 32.01 6.65
C LEU A 404 -35.45 30.89 5.91
N ILE A 405 -35.12 31.06 4.64
CA ILE A 405 -34.27 30.14 3.86
C ILE A 405 -32.90 30.03 4.51
N PHE A 406 -32.29 31.15 4.88
CA PHE A 406 -30.98 31.16 5.52
C PHE A 406 -30.99 30.39 6.85
N VAL A 407 -31.96 30.67 7.72
CA VAL A 407 -32.10 29.97 9.01
C VAL A 407 -32.30 28.47 8.82
N THR A 408 -33.20 28.07 7.90
CA THR A 408 -33.48 26.65 7.64
C THR A 408 -32.29 25.93 6.99
N LEU A 409 -31.54 26.61 6.11
CA LEU A 409 -30.31 26.11 5.53
C LEU A 409 -29.24 25.86 6.61
N VAL A 410 -29.03 26.81 7.52
CA VAL A 410 -28.08 26.67 8.64
C VAL A 410 -28.45 25.48 9.51
N VAL A 411 -29.74 25.33 9.87
CA VAL A 411 -30.23 24.19 10.66
C VAL A 411 -30.00 22.85 9.93
N ARG A 412 -30.28 22.79 8.62
CA ARG A 412 -30.04 21.61 7.78
C ARG A 412 -28.55 21.24 7.74
N CYS A 413 -27.67 22.22 7.54
CA CYS A 413 -26.22 22.01 7.52
C CYS A 413 -25.69 21.52 8.88
N LEU A 414 -26.13 22.13 9.99
CA LEU A 414 -25.71 21.73 11.33
C LEU A 414 -26.18 20.31 11.70
N THR A 415 -27.41 19.95 11.32
CA THR A 415 -27.96 18.61 11.59
C THR A 415 -27.27 17.53 10.75
N PHE A 416 -27.03 17.79 9.47
CA PHE A 416 -26.26 16.88 8.61
C PHE A 416 -24.81 16.72 9.08
N PHE A 417 -24.16 17.83 9.46
CA PHE A 417 -22.79 17.80 9.98
C PHE A 417 -22.69 16.97 11.27
N ARG A 418 -23.60 17.18 12.22
CA ARG A 418 -23.66 16.37 13.45
C ARG A 418 -23.85 14.89 13.15
N PHE A 419 -24.71 14.55 12.19
CA PHE A 419 -24.90 13.17 11.75
C PHE A 419 -23.61 12.57 11.17
N ALA A 420 -22.92 13.28 10.27
CA ALA A 420 -21.70 12.80 9.63
C ALA A 420 -20.56 12.59 10.64
N VAL A 421 -20.37 13.51 11.58
CA VAL A 421 -19.35 13.40 12.64
C VAL A 421 -19.66 12.24 13.57
N ASN A 422 -20.93 12.07 13.97
CA ASN A 422 -21.34 10.93 14.81
C ASN A 422 -21.16 9.60 14.08
N ALA A 423 -21.51 9.53 12.79
CA ALA A 423 -21.34 8.32 11.98
C ALA A 423 -19.87 7.93 11.88
N SER A 424 -19.02 8.89 11.50
CA SER A 424 -17.56 8.71 11.41
C SER A 424 -16.98 8.24 12.76
N THR A 425 -17.33 8.92 13.85
CA THR A 425 -16.82 8.58 15.19
C THR A 425 -17.25 7.18 15.63
N ASN A 426 -18.53 6.83 15.46
CA ASN A 426 -19.06 5.54 15.89
C ASN A 426 -18.51 4.38 15.04
N LEU A 427 -18.40 4.57 13.73
CA LEU A 427 -17.80 3.58 12.83
C LEU A 427 -16.32 3.36 13.19
N HIS A 428 -15.56 4.45 13.31
CA HIS A 428 -14.15 4.38 13.68
C HIS A 428 -13.94 3.69 15.03
N ASN A 429 -14.71 4.06 16.06
CA ASN A 429 -14.63 3.42 17.39
C ASN A 429 -15.00 1.93 17.35
N THR A 430 -15.99 1.56 16.53
CA THR A 430 -16.40 0.17 16.37
C THR A 430 -15.31 -0.65 15.67
N ILE A 431 -14.71 -0.13 14.59
CA ILE A 431 -13.63 -0.81 13.88
C ILE A 431 -12.40 -0.91 14.77
N PHE A 432 -12.02 0.19 15.43
CA PHE A 432 -10.87 0.25 16.34
C PHE A 432 -11.00 -0.71 17.53
N SER A 433 -12.15 -0.72 18.22
CA SER A 433 -12.37 -1.63 19.36
C SER A 433 -12.35 -3.11 18.95
N ARG A 434 -12.93 -3.45 17.79
CA ARG A 434 -12.88 -4.81 17.24
C ARG A 434 -11.47 -5.20 16.80
N LEU A 435 -10.71 -4.28 16.24
CA LEU A 435 -9.31 -4.52 15.89
C LEU A 435 -8.46 -4.75 17.16
N MET A 436 -8.62 -3.93 18.19
CA MET A 436 -7.88 -4.05 19.45
C MET A 436 -8.12 -5.37 20.17
N THR A 437 -9.32 -5.93 20.02
CA THR A 437 -9.76 -7.20 20.62
C THR A 437 -9.51 -8.41 19.72
N ALA A 438 -9.09 -8.20 18.47
CA ALA A 438 -8.80 -9.28 17.55
C ALA A 438 -7.59 -10.12 18.01
N PRO A 439 -7.62 -11.45 17.79
CA PRO A 439 -6.51 -12.33 18.14
C PRO A 439 -5.29 -12.04 17.26
N ILE A 440 -4.09 -12.35 17.77
CA ILE A 440 -2.82 -12.07 17.07
C ILE A 440 -2.78 -12.74 15.68
N ALA A 441 -3.35 -13.94 15.55
CA ALA A 441 -3.47 -14.66 14.27
C ALA A 441 -4.21 -13.85 13.19
N PHE A 442 -5.13 -12.96 13.55
CA PHE A 442 -5.81 -12.08 12.59
C PHE A 442 -4.83 -11.07 11.96
N PHE A 443 -3.83 -10.60 12.70
CA PHE A 443 -2.82 -9.65 12.23
C PHE A 443 -1.68 -10.31 11.47
N ASP A 444 -1.45 -11.61 11.69
CA ASP A 444 -0.46 -12.35 10.91
C ASP A 444 -1.03 -12.75 9.52
N ILE A 445 -2.36 -12.81 9.36
CA ILE A 445 -3.05 -13.08 8.09
C ILE A 445 -3.33 -11.81 7.30
N ASN A 446 -3.64 -10.69 7.98
CA ASN A 446 -4.03 -9.43 7.33
C ASN A 446 -2.88 -8.41 7.39
N PRO A 447 -2.41 -7.91 6.23
CA PRO A 447 -1.30 -6.96 6.19
C PRO A 447 -1.63 -5.62 6.84
N ILE A 448 -0.59 -4.96 7.37
CA ILE A 448 -0.70 -3.68 8.08
C ILE A 448 -1.25 -2.57 7.18
N GLY A 449 -0.90 -2.60 5.88
CA GLY A 449 -1.34 -1.62 4.88
C GLY A 449 -2.87 -1.53 4.74
N ILE A 450 -3.60 -2.64 4.88
CA ILE A 450 -5.08 -2.63 4.84
C ILE A 450 -5.63 -1.83 6.01
N PHE A 451 -5.07 -2.00 7.20
CA PHE A 451 -5.50 -1.24 8.37
C PHE A 451 -5.15 0.24 8.20
N VAL A 452 -3.94 0.56 7.77
CA VAL A 452 -3.53 1.95 7.51
C VAL A 452 -4.47 2.61 6.49
N ASN A 453 -4.76 1.96 5.36
CA ASN A 453 -5.68 2.46 4.34
C ASN A 453 -7.15 2.54 4.81
N THR A 454 -7.53 1.75 5.82
CA THR A 454 -8.89 1.80 6.40
C THR A 454 -9.03 2.93 7.44
N PHE A 455 -7.93 3.36 8.07
CA PHE A 455 -7.91 4.38 9.11
C PHE A 455 -7.41 5.77 8.65
N GLN A 456 -6.64 5.82 7.57
CA GLN A 456 -6.25 7.03 6.85
C GLN A 456 -7.42 7.53 5.99
#